data_AF-A0A433VG35-F1
#
_entry.id   AF-A0A433VG35-F1
#
_cell.length_a   1.000
_cell.length_b   1.000
_cell.length_c   1.000
_cell.angle_alpha   90.00
_cell.angle_beta   90.00
_cell.angle_gamma   90.00
#
_symmetry.space_group_name_H-M   'P 1'
#
loop_
_entity.id
_entity.type
_entity.pdbx_description
1 polymer ?
#
loop_
_entity_poly.entity_id
_entity_poly.type
_entity_poly.pdbx_seq_one_letter_code
_entity_poly.pdbx_strand_id
1 'polypeptide(L)'
;MNLIRRIVSNIQTTDTEQSEQFYTQVLGLVKAMDLGWIQTYVAPSEPTTQISVLTSDPSGMHPNLSVEVADVDSVYEEAIRQGYAVVYPLTDEPWGVRRFFVREPNGTIINIVSHREE
;
A
#
# COMPACT_ATOMS: atom_id res chain seq x y z
N MET A 1 -4.13 -18.23 -10.18
CA MET A 1 -3.21 -17.89 -9.09
C MET A 1 -2.83 -16.44 -9.29
N ASN A 2 -3.13 -15.57 -8.32
CA ASN A 2 -2.95 -14.13 -8.51
C ASN A 2 -1.45 -13.80 -8.48
N LEU A 3 -0.98 -13.09 -9.51
CA LEU A 3 0.41 -12.65 -9.57
C LEU A 3 0.59 -11.47 -8.61
N ILE A 4 1.41 -11.68 -7.58
CA ILE A 4 1.83 -10.64 -6.63
C ILE A 4 3.08 -9.97 -7.19
N ARG A 5 3.06 -8.64 -7.31
CA ARG A 5 4.21 -7.84 -7.77
C ARG A 5 5.12 -7.45 -6.61
N ARG A 6 4.54 -6.98 -5.49
CA ARG A 6 5.25 -6.62 -4.26
C ARG A 6 4.31 -6.58 -3.05
N ILE A 7 4.89 -6.69 -1.86
CA ILE A 7 4.23 -6.44 -0.58
C ILE A 7 5.03 -5.35 0.14
N VAL A 8 4.36 -4.28 0.54
CA VAL A 8 4.99 -3.09 1.12
C VAL A 8 4.40 -2.84 2.50
N SER A 9 5.25 -2.75 3.51
CA SER A 9 4.83 -2.34 4.86
C SER A 9 4.50 -0.86 4.91
N ASN A 10 3.45 -0.53 5.63
CA ASN A 10 2.99 0.84 5.84
C ASN A 10 3.12 1.19 7.34
N ILE A 11 3.92 2.19 7.66
CA ILE A 11 4.12 2.67 9.03
C ILE A 11 3.41 3.99 9.25
N GLN A 12 2.60 4.08 10.30
CA GLN A 12 1.98 5.35 10.67
C GLN A 12 3.02 6.32 11.22
N THR A 13 2.94 7.57 10.81
CA THR A 13 3.76 8.65 11.33
C THR A 13 2.97 9.93 11.50
N THR A 14 3.37 10.78 12.45
CA THR A 14 2.91 12.18 12.55
C THR A 14 3.96 13.15 12.01
N ASP A 15 5.14 12.66 11.64
CA ASP A 15 6.29 13.44 11.20
C ASP A 15 6.96 12.73 10.02
N THR A 16 6.59 13.15 8.81
CA THR A 16 7.13 12.60 7.56
C THR A 16 8.59 13.00 7.35
N GLU A 17 9.01 14.17 7.84
CA GLU A 17 10.39 14.65 7.71
C GLU A 17 11.35 13.80 8.56
N GLN A 18 11.00 13.55 9.82
CA GLN A 18 11.79 12.65 10.68
C GLN A 18 11.86 11.23 10.10
N SER A 19 10.76 10.75 9.52
CA SER A 19 10.73 9.45 8.85
C SER A 19 11.66 9.42 7.63
N GLU A 20 11.59 10.46 6.79
CA GLU A 20 12.45 10.61 5.62
C GLU A 20 13.93 10.60 5.99
N GLN A 21 14.32 11.37 7.02
CA GLN A 21 15.70 11.39 7.50
C GLN A 21 16.17 9.98 7.93
N PHE A 22 15.33 9.23 8.64
CA PHE A 22 15.67 7.86 9.03
C PHE A 22 15.86 6.94 7.82
N TYR A 23 14.88 6.86 6.92
CA TYR A 23 14.95 5.94 5.78
C TYR A 23 16.06 6.30 4.79
N THR A 24 16.34 7.59 4.60
CA THR A 24 17.37 8.03 3.66
C THR A 24 18.77 8.04 4.27
N GLN A 25 18.96 8.56 5.47
CA GLN A 25 20.29 8.76 6.05
C GLN A 25 20.78 7.56 6.86
N VAL A 26 19.88 6.86 7.57
CA VAL A 26 20.25 5.68 8.36
C VAL A 26 20.23 4.43 7.50
N LEU A 27 19.17 4.24 6.70
CA LEU A 27 18.99 3.02 5.90
C LEU A 27 19.46 3.15 4.45
N GLY A 28 19.76 4.35 3.97
CA GLY A 28 20.25 4.56 2.60
C GLY A 28 19.21 4.31 1.51
N LEU A 29 17.92 4.32 1.84
CA LEU A 29 16.84 4.21 0.87
C LEU A 29 16.64 5.53 0.13
N VAL A 30 16.02 5.47 -1.05
CA VAL A 30 15.65 6.67 -1.82
C VAL A 30 14.14 6.81 -1.87
N LYS A 31 13.65 8.05 -1.77
CA LYS A 31 12.22 8.35 -1.89
C LYS A 31 11.80 8.17 -3.35
N ALA A 32 10.86 7.25 -3.59
CA ALA A 32 10.36 6.89 -4.92
C ALA A 32 8.96 7.43 -5.21
N MET A 33 8.17 7.70 -4.17
CA MET A 33 6.82 8.23 -4.29
C MET A 33 6.53 9.16 -3.12
N ASP A 34 5.85 10.27 -3.41
CA ASP A 34 5.34 11.20 -2.41
C ASP A 34 3.98 11.74 -2.90
N LEU A 35 2.91 11.40 -2.18
CA LEU A 35 1.55 11.89 -2.41
C LEU A 35 1.10 12.86 -1.30
N GLY A 36 2.03 13.38 -0.50
CA GLY A 36 1.78 14.23 0.66
C GLY A 36 1.30 13.47 1.91
N TRP A 37 0.34 12.55 1.75
CA TRP A 37 -0.19 11.74 2.86
C TRP A 37 0.52 10.39 3.03
N ILE A 38 1.23 9.94 2.01
CA ILE A 38 2.06 8.72 2.00
C ILE A 38 3.35 8.97 1.23
N GLN A 39 4.45 8.42 1.74
CA GLN A 39 5.75 8.40 1.09
C GLN A 39 6.27 6.98 1.03
N THR A 40 6.83 6.58 -0.11
CA THR A 40 7.46 5.25 -0.29
C THR A 40 8.94 5.41 -0.55
N TYR A 41 9.73 4.62 0.18
CA TYR A 41 11.17 4.53 0.08
C TYR A 41 11.56 3.17 -0.49
N VAL A 42 12.55 3.15 -1.39
CA VAL A 42 13.01 1.95 -2.10
C VAL A 42 14.51 1.79 -1.97
N ALA A 43 14.98 0.54 -1.93
CA ALA A 43 16.41 0.26 -2.01
C ALA A 43 16.91 0.54 -3.45
N PRO A 44 17.97 1.33 -3.63
CA PRO A 44 18.48 1.67 -4.97
C PRO A 44 18.83 0.46 -5.84
N SER A 45 19.26 -0.64 -5.22
CA SER A 45 19.72 -1.86 -5.91
C SER A 45 18.62 -2.89 -6.14
N GLU A 46 17.48 -2.79 -5.45
CA GLU A 46 16.42 -3.80 -5.48
C GLU A 46 15.05 -3.12 -5.45
N PRO A 47 14.43 -2.89 -6.62
CA PRO A 47 13.20 -2.13 -6.73
C PRO A 47 12.03 -2.69 -5.93
N THR A 48 12.02 -3.97 -5.57
CA THR A 48 10.94 -4.57 -4.77
C THR A 48 11.13 -4.42 -3.26
N THR A 49 12.32 -4.01 -2.80
CA THR A 49 12.60 -3.76 -1.39
C THR A 49 12.13 -2.36 -1.03
N GLN A 50 10.96 -2.28 -0.41
CA GLN A 50 10.26 -1.02 -0.18
C GLN A 50 9.63 -0.93 1.20
N ILE A 51 9.48 0.30 1.68
CA ILE A 51 8.69 0.62 2.86
C ILE A 51 7.98 1.95 2.65
N SER A 52 6.76 2.05 3.17
CA SER A 52 5.97 3.28 3.14
C SER A 52 5.74 3.82 4.53
N VAL A 53 5.65 5.14 4.63
CA VAL A 53 5.10 5.83 5.80
C VAL A 53 3.89 6.64 5.39
N LEU A 54 2.88 6.70 6.25
CA LEU A 54 1.70 7.52 6.01
C LEU A 54 1.26 8.28 7.26
N THR A 55 0.63 9.43 7.05
CA THR A 55 -0.01 10.21 8.10
C THR A 55 -1.46 9.77 8.28
N SER A 56 -2.27 9.97 7.24
CA SER A 56 -3.66 9.53 7.18
C SER A 56 -4.03 9.20 5.73
N ASP A 57 -4.45 7.96 5.47
CA ASP A 57 -4.98 7.59 4.16
C ASP A 57 -6.30 8.34 3.90
N PRO A 58 -6.58 8.79 2.66
CA PRO A 58 -7.82 9.46 2.29
C PRO A 58 -9.11 8.66 2.58
N SER A 59 -9.01 7.33 2.68
CA SER A 59 -10.12 6.47 3.12
C SER A 59 -10.52 6.65 4.60
N GLY A 60 -9.68 7.32 5.41
CA GLY A 60 -9.84 7.42 6.85
C GLY A 60 -9.42 6.16 7.63
N MET A 61 -8.85 5.17 6.95
CA MET A 61 -8.36 3.92 7.55
C MET A 61 -6.84 3.82 7.50
N HIS A 62 -6.26 2.93 8.31
CA HIS A 62 -4.82 2.66 8.29
C HIS A 62 -4.56 1.24 7.78
N PRO A 63 -4.24 1.05 6.48
CA PRO A 63 -3.77 -0.24 5.99
C PRO A 63 -2.34 -0.49 6.46
N ASN A 64 -2.08 -1.58 7.17
CA ASN A 64 -0.73 -1.92 7.66
C ASN A 64 0.19 -2.41 6.54
N LEU A 65 -0.38 -2.98 5.48
CA LEU A 65 0.33 -3.49 4.32
C LEU A 65 -0.35 -3.02 3.04
N SER A 66 0.43 -2.80 2.00
CA SER A 66 -0.04 -2.69 0.62
C SER A 66 0.48 -3.89 -0.18
N VAL A 67 -0.42 -4.61 -0.84
CA VAL A 67 -0.08 -5.74 -1.72
C VAL A 67 -0.43 -5.35 -3.14
N GLU A 68 0.59 -5.19 -3.98
CA GLU A 68 0.37 -4.93 -5.40
C GLU A 68 0.13 -6.25 -6.14
N VAL A 69 -0.98 -6.32 -6.86
CA VAL A 69 -1.43 -7.48 -7.61
C VAL A 69 -1.59 -7.14 -9.08
N ALA A 70 -1.47 -8.15 -9.94
CA ALA A 70 -1.71 -8.00 -11.38
C ALA A 70 -3.16 -7.65 -11.71
N ASP A 71 -4.12 -8.22 -10.97
CA ASP A 71 -5.55 -8.08 -11.20
C ASP A 71 -6.26 -7.92 -9.85
N VAL A 72 -6.58 -6.67 -9.50
CA VAL A 72 -7.25 -6.32 -8.25
C VAL A 72 -8.73 -6.74 -8.23
N ASP A 73 -9.39 -6.72 -9.39
CA ASP A 73 -10.79 -7.12 -9.51
C ASP A 73 -10.96 -8.62 -9.21
N SER A 74 -10.08 -9.48 -9.75
CA SER A 74 -10.09 -10.91 -9.45
C SER A 74 -9.85 -11.20 -7.95
N VAL A 75 -8.93 -10.47 -7.31
CA VAL A 75 -8.66 -10.64 -5.86
C VAL A 75 -9.86 -10.16 -5.03
N TYR A 76 -10.50 -9.07 -5.45
CA TYR A 76 -11.69 -8.52 -4.81
C TYR A 76 -12.87 -9.50 -4.86
N GLU A 77 -13.18 -10.03 -6.04
CA GLU A 77 -14.24 -11.02 -6.23
C GLU A 77 -14.03 -12.26 -5.36
N GLU A 78 -12.79 -12.73 -5.28
CA GLU A 78 -12.42 -13.88 -4.46
C GLU A 78 -12.57 -13.59 -2.96
N ALA A 79 -12.17 -12.39 -2.50
CA ALA A 79 -12.35 -11.98 -1.11
C ALA A 79 -13.83 -11.95 -0.71
N ILE A 80 -14.69 -11.40 -1.59
CA ILE A 80 -16.14 -11.38 -1.39
C ILE A 80 -16.71 -12.80 -1.39
N ARG A 81 -16.31 -13.65 -2.34
CA ARG A 81 -16.76 -15.05 -2.45
C ARG A 81 -16.45 -15.86 -1.19
N GLN A 82 -15.31 -15.59 -0.55
CA GLN A 82 -14.91 -16.24 0.69
C GLN A 82 -15.48 -15.56 1.96
N GLY A 83 -16.21 -14.46 1.83
CA GLY A 83 -16.85 -13.77 2.95
C GLY A 83 -15.89 -12.92 3.80
N TYR A 84 -14.74 -12.51 3.26
CA TYR A 84 -13.86 -11.58 3.96
C TYR A 84 -14.47 -10.19 4.06
N ALA A 85 -14.18 -9.51 5.17
CA ALA A 85 -14.67 -8.16 5.40
C ALA A 85 -13.87 -7.15 4.56
N VAL A 86 -14.46 -6.71 3.45
CA VAL A 86 -14.01 -5.52 2.71
C VAL A 86 -14.43 -4.27 3.50
N VAL A 87 -13.45 -3.52 3.97
CA VAL A 87 -13.65 -2.33 4.81
C VAL A 87 -13.57 -1.02 4.05
N TYR A 88 -12.94 -1.05 2.87
CA TYR A 88 -12.96 0.03 1.90
C TYR A 88 -13.27 -0.58 0.53
N PRO A 89 -14.35 -0.15 -0.16
CA PRO A 89 -14.79 -0.76 -1.40
C PRO A 89 -13.77 -0.61 -2.53
N LEU A 90 -13.85 -1.48 -3.53
CA LEU A 90 -13.03 -1.39 -4.73
C LEU A 90 -13.28 -0.05 -5.44
N THR A 91 -12.23 0.77 -5.48
CA THR A 91 -12.32 2.17 -5.87
C THR A 91 -11.18 2.52 -6.82
N ASP A 92 -11.51 3.31 -7.84
CA ASP A 92 -10.56 3.98 -8.72
C ASP A 92 -10.14 5.30 -8.08
N GLU A 93 -8.89 5.39 -7.67
CA GLU A 93 -8.36 6.56 -7.00
C GLU A 93 -7.78 7.57 -7.98
N PRO A 94 -7.84 8.88 -7.67
CA PRO A 94 -7.38 9.94 -8.58
C PRO A 94 -5.86 9.95 -8.81
N TRP A 95 -5.08 9.23 -8.00
CA TRP A 95 -3.62 9.06 -8.17
C TRP A 95 -3.24 7.79 -8.96
N GLY A 96 -4.13 7.29 -9.82
CA GLY A 96 -3.77 6.29 -10.83
C GLY A 96 -3.71 4.84 -10.35
N VAL A 97 -4.42 4.52 -9.26
CA VAL A 97 -4.54 3.13 -8.78
C VAL A 97 -5.99 2.72 -8.64
N ARG A 98 -6.22 1.40 -8.74
CA ARG A 98 -7.47 0.76 -8.37
C ARG A 98 -7.20 -0.11 -7.15
N ARG A 99 -7.96 0.09 -6.06
CA ARG A 99 -7.68 -0.58 -4.79
C ARG A 99 -8.91 -0.84 -3.96
N PHE A 100 -8.82 -1.82 -3.05
CA PHE A 100 -9.79 -2.06 -1.98
C PHE A 100 -9.05 -2.45 -0.70
N PHE A 101 -9.68 -2.26 0.46
CA PHE A 101 -9.11 -2.71 1.73
C PHE A 101 -9.89 -3.87 2.30
N VAL A 102 -9.17 -4.86 2.80
CA VAL A 102 -9.74 -6.07 3.40
C VAL A 102 -9.13 -6.33 4.76
N ARG A 103 -9.94 -6.85 5.71
CA ARG A 103 -9.42 -7.41 6.96
C ARG A 103 -9.01 -8.86 6.75
N GLU A 104 -7.75 -9.16 6.97
CA GLU A 104 -7.27 -10.54 7.03
C GLU A 104 -7.69 -11.22 8.35
N PRO A 105 -7.57 -12.56 8.50
CA PRO A 105 -8.07 -13.30 9.66
C PRO A 105 -7.67 -12.79 11.05
N ASN A 106 -6.51 -12.14 11.21
CA ASN A 106 -6.03 -11.57 12.47
C ASN A 106 -6.45 -10.11 12.68
N GLY A 107 -7.28 -9.55 11.79
CA GLY A 107 -7.86 -8.21 11.90
C GLY A 107 -7.02 -7.09 11.28
N THR A 108 -5.84 -7.40 10.73
CA THR A 108 -4.99 -6.42 10.04
C THR A 108 -5.69 -5.93 8.77
N ILE A 109 -5.61 -4.62 8.50
CA ILE A 109 -6.13 -4.05 7.26
C ILE A 109 -5.04 -4.13 6.19
N ILE A 110 -5.37 -4.78 5.07
CA ILE A 110 -4.49 -4.87 3.90
C ILE A 110 -5.11 -4.06 2.76
N ASN A 111 -4.31 -3.16 2.17
CA ASN A 111 -4.60 -2.49 0.91
C ASN A 111 -4.20 -3.42 -0.25
N ILE A 112 -5.15 -3.89 -1.05
CA ILE A 112 -4.88 -4.62 -2.28
C ILE A 112 -5.01 -3.64 -3.45
N VAL A 113 -3.97 -3.55 -4.27
CA VAL A 113 -3.86 -2.48 -5.27
C VAL A 113 -3.32 -2.98 -6.62
N SER A 114 -3.84 -2.41 -7.70
CA SER A 114 -3.22 -2.46 -9.03
C SER A 114 -3.01 -1.03 -9.54
N HIS A 115 -1.87 -0.77 -10.16
CA HIS A 115 -1.70 0.43 -10.96
C HIS A 115 -2.60 0.34 -12.19
N ARG A 116 -3.24 1.45 -12.54
CA ARG A 116 -4.00 1.57 -13.77
C ARG A 116 -3.00 1.98 -14.84
N GLU A 117 -2.91 1.22 -15.94
CA GLU A 117 -2.17 1.68 -17.11
C GLU A 117 -2.84 2.97 -17.62
N GLU A 118 -2.04 3.97 -17.97
CA GLU A 118 -2.50 5.16 -18.70
C GLU A 118 -2.93 4.81 -20.12
#